data_AF-A0A8C7MJ92-F1
#
_entry.id   AF-A0A8C7MJ92-F1
#
_cell.length_a   1.000
_cell.length_b   1.000
_cell.length_c   1.000
_cell.angle_alpha   90.00
_cell.angle_beta   90.00
_cell.angle_gamma   90.00
#
_symmetry.space_group_name_H-M   'P 1'
#
loop_
_entity.id
_entity.type
_entity.pdbx_description
1 polymer ?
#
loop_
_entity_poly.entity_id
_entity_poly.type
_entity_poly.pdbx_seq_one_letter_code
_entity_poly.pdbx_strand_id
1 'polypeptide(L)' 'MFGPKPTLQDRQHLYQLIISQLLNECYTNVSNSLPEVKTYSHASFI' A
#
# COMPACT_ATOMS: atom_id res chain seq x y z
N MET A 1 -1.86 9.35 34.35
CA MET A 1 -3.04 8.55 33.95
C MET A 1 -2.56 7.16 33.57
N PHE A 2 -2.98 6.12 34.28
CA PHE A 2 -2.75 4.74 33.86
C PHE A 2 -3.77 4.41 32.78
N GLY A 3 -3.39 4.63 31.51
CA GLY A 3 -4.21 4.23 30.37
C GLY A 3 -4.46 2.72 30.36
N PRO A 4 -5.52 2.25 29.69
CA PRO A 4 -5.80 0.83 29.56
C PRO A 4 -4.58 0.11 29.00
N LYS A 5 -4.19 -1.00 29.64
CA LYS A 5 -3.07 -1.80 29.19
C LYS A 5 -3.43 -2.39 27.82
N PRO A 6 -2.62 -2.18 26.77
CA PRO A 6 -2.94 -2.69 25.44
C PRO A 6 -3.09 -4.20 25.48
N THR A 7 -4.22 -4.67 24.95
CA THR A 7 -4.60 -6.07 24.92
C THR A 7 -3.84 -6.81 23.83
N LEU A 8 -3.92 -8.14 23.82
CA LEU A 8 -3.39 -8.96 22.72
C LEU A 8 -4.02 -8.56 21.38
N GLN A 9 -5.32 -8.28 21.38
CA GLN A 9 -6.08 -7.88 20.20
C GLN A 9 -5.57 -6.54 19.65
N ASP A 10 -5.32 -5.55 20.52
CA ASP A 10 -4.79 -4.25 20.09
C ASP A 10 -3.43 -4.40 19.41
N ARG A 11 -2.59 -5.29 19.93
CA ARG A 11 -1.27 -5.59 19.32
C ARG A 11 -1.42 -6.30 17.99
N GLN A 12 -2.32 -7.28 17.88
CA GLN A 12 -2.60 -7.97 16.61
C GLN A 12 -3.12 -7.00 15.56
N HIS A 13 -4.04 -6.11 15.93
CA HIS A 13 -4.55 -5.08 15.04
C HIS A 13 -3.44 -4.12 14.59
N LEU A 14 -2.57 -3.69 15.52
CA LEU A 14 -1.42 -2.86 15.17
C LEU A 14 -0.48 -3.56 14.18
N TYR A 15 -0.18 -4.85 14.39
CA TYR A 15 0.64 -5.61 13.44
C TYR A 15 0.00 -5.69 12.06
N GLN A 16 -1.32 -5.90 11.98
CA GLN A 16 -2.05 -5.88 10.71
C GLN A 16 -1.91 -4.52 10.01
N LEU A 17 -2.08 -3.41 10.75
CA LEU A 17 -1.93 -2.07 10.21
C LEU A 17 -0.52 -1.82 9.65
N ILE A 18 0.52 -2.18 10.42
CA ILE A 18 1.92 -2.02 9.99
C ILE A 18 2.19 -2.84 8.73
N ILE A 19 1.72 -4.09 8.68
CA ILE A 19 1.88 -4.95 7.50
C ILE A 19 1.15 -4.35 6.29
N SER A 20 -0.08 -3.89 6.45
CA SER A 20 -0.84 -3.24 5.37
C SER A 20 -0.13 -2.00 4.84
N GLN A 21 0.45 -1.18 5.71
CA GLN A 21 1.22 0.00 5.31
C GLN A 21 2.47 -0.38 4.51
N LEU A 22 3.27 -1.32 5.01
CA LEU A 22 4.47 -1.79 4.32
C LEU A 22 4.16 -2.37 2.94
N LEU A 23 3.09 -3.17 2.83
CA LEU A 23 2.66 -3.71 1.54
C LEU A 23 2.23 -2.60 0.59
N ASN A 24 1.41 -1.65 1.05
CA ASN A 24 0.94 -0.54 0.23
C ASN A 24 2.09 0.37 -0.25
N GLU A 25 3.04 0.68 0.62
CA GLU A 25 4.26 1.42 0.27
C GLU A 25 5.10 0.68 -0.77
N CYS A 26 5.23 -0.64 -0.64
CA CYS A 26 5.92 -1.46 -1.64
C CYS A 26 5.21 -1.40 -3.00
N TYR A 27 3.88 -1.59 -3.03
CA TYR A 27 3.09 -1.52 -4.27
C TYR A 27 3.15 -0.15 -4.93
N THR A 28 3.01 0.93 -4.16
CA THR A 28 3.09 2.29 -4.68
C THR A 28 4.49 2.62 -5.20
N ASN A 29 5.55 2.21 -4.50
CA ASN A 29 6.92 2.39 -4.96
C ASN A 29 7.18 1.63 -6.27
N VAL A 30 6.76 0.36 -6.36
CA VAL A 30 6.85 -0.41 -7.60
C VAL A 30 6.06 0.27 -8.71
N SER A 31 4.81 0.65 -8.47
CA SER A 31 3.97 1.37 -9.44
C SER A 31 4.61 2.66 -9.95
N ASN A 32 5.24 3.44 -9.08
CA ASN A 32 5.89 4.69 -9.46
C ASN A 32 7.22 4.47 -10.19
N SER A 33 7.90 3.35 -9.92
CA SER A 33 9.15 2.96 -10.58
C SER A 33 8.94 2.31 -11.95
N LEU A 34 7.75 1.75 -12.19
CA LEU A 34 7.40 1.23 -13.49
C LEU A 34 7.22 2.43 -14.43
N PRO A 35 7.99 2.51 -15.54
CA PRO A 35 7.76 3.55 -16.53
C PRO A 35 6.31 3.45 -16.95
N GLU A 36 5.58 4.58 -16.94
CA GLU A 36 4.24 4.66 -17.51
C GLU A 36 4.30 4.01 -18.89
N VAL A 37 3.72 2.81 -19.00
CA VAL A 37 3.46 2.22 -20.31
C VAL A 37 2.36 3.12 -20.88
N LYS A 38 2.77 4.19 -21.55
CA LYS A 38 1.91 4.89 -22.49
C LYS A 38 1.51 3.82 -23.47
N THR A 39 0.32 3.25 -23.26
CA THR A 39 -0.35 2.48 -24.29
C THR A 39 -0.49 3.46 -25.44
N TYR A 40 0.44 3.40 -26.39
CA TYR A 40 0.23 3.98 -27.70
C TYR A 40 -0.87 3.12 -28.33
N SER A 41 -2.10 3.39 -27.93
CA SER A 41 -3.28 3.01 -28.68
C SER A 41 -3.14 3.78 -29.98
N HIS A 42 -2.49 3.16 -30.96
CA HIS A 42 -2.43 3.62 -32.33
C HIS A 42 -3.83 3.47 -32.95
N ALA A 43 -4.80 4.18 -32.39
CA ALA A 43 -6.11 4.41 -32.96
C ALA A 43 -6.00 5.68 -33.82
N SER A 44 -5.18 5.60 -34.86
CA SER A 44 -5.22 6.53 -35.97
C SER A 44 -5.95 5.80 -37.09
N PHE A 45 -7.25 6.08 -37.18
CA PHE A 45 -8.00 5.99 -38.42
C PHE A 45 -7.18 6.64 -39.53
N ILE A 46 -6.98 5.92 -40.64
CA ILE A 46 -7.15 6.31 -42.06
C ILE A 46 -7.00 5.03 -42.88
#